data_AF-A0A8U0M3U3-F1
#
_entry.id   AF-A0A8U0M3U3-F1
#
_cell.length_a   1.000
_cell.length_b   1.000
_cell.length_c   1.000
_cell.angle_alpha   90.00
_cell.angle_beta   90.00
_cell.angle_gamma   90.00
#
_symmetry.space_group_name_H-M   'P 1'
#
loop_
_entity.id
_entity.type
_entity.pdbx_description
1 polymer ?
#
loop_
_entity_poly.entity_id
_entity_poly.type
_entity_poly.pdbx_seq_one_letter_code
_entity_poly.pdbx_strand_id
1 'polypeptide(L)'
;MLTHEESTDLLDSTMTLLEGDQTEETPQSGLGILDQWLKQLHQADNAGDITTTLEQVKTQLKSDQINNAELGQLLDTLATQTVEFSTLMGAEGDISSRLDGLSAALRTLSGQLSNP
;
A
#
# COMPACT_ATOMS: atom_id res chain seq x y z
N MET A 1 -1.17 16.01 11.36
CA MET A 1 -1.63 16.25 9.99
C MET A 1 -0.39 16.44 9.12
N LEU A 2 -0.02 15.39 8.39
CA LEU A 2 0.94 15.55 7.29
C LEU A 2 0.32 16.47 6.22
N THR A 3 1.17 17.20 5.51
CA THR A 3 0.74 18.11 4.44
C THR A 3 0.39 17.35 3.15
N HIS A 4 -0.26 18.05 2.22
CA HIS A 4 -0.56 17.50 0.89
C HIS A 4 0.71 17.06 0.14
N GLU A 5 1.82 17.78 0.33
CA GLU A 5 3.14 17.42 -0.21
C GLU A 5 3.62 16.08 0.34
N GLU A 6 3.61 15.90 1.66
CA GLU A 6 4.10 14.65 2.27
C GLU A 6 3.26 13.43 1.89
N SER A 7 1.96 13.61 1.65
CA SER A 7 1.08 12.52 1.17
C SER A 7 1.43 12.14 -0.27
N THR A 8 1.75 13.14 -1.10
CA THR A 8 2.16 12.95 -2.49
C THR A 8 3.53 12.28 -2.59
N ASP A 9 4.50 12.71 -1.79
CA ASP A 9 5.85 12.11 -1.74
C ASP A 9 5.81 10.64 -1.29
N LEU A 10 4.95 10.31 -0.32
CA LEU A 10 4.76 8.93 0.13
C LEU A 10 4.14 8.07 -0.98
N LEU A 11 3.18 8.62 -1.75
CA LEU A 11 2.57 7.94 -2.90
C LEU A 11 3.59 7.67 -4.01
N ASP A 12 4.39 8.67 -4.39
CA ASP A 12 5.47 8.51 -5.39
C ASP A 12 6.51 7.48 -4.95
N SER A 13 6.92 7.52 -3.68
CA SER A 13 7.86 6.55 -3.13
C SER A 13 7.27 5.13 -3.18
N THR A 14 5.98 4.99 -2.88
CA THR A 14 5.30 3.69 -2.91
C THR A 14 5.17 3.16 -4.32
N MET A 15 4.82 4.00 -5.30
CA MET A 15 4.79 3.59 -6.70
C MET A 15 6.18 3.19 -7.20
N THR A 16 7.22 3.95 -6.84
CA THR A 16 8.61 3.60 -7.17
C THR A 16 9.00 2.24 -6.61
N LEU A 17 8.62 1.89 -5.37
CA LEU A 17 8.90 0.56 -4.80
C LEU A 17 8.12 -0.60 -5.48
N LEU A 18 6.98 -0.29 -6.10
CA LEU A 18 6.12 -1.29 -6.75
C LEU A 18 6.48 -1.47 -8.22
N GLU A 19 6.97 -0.41 -8.86
CA GLU A 19 7.41 -0.37 -10.26
C GLU A 19 8.92 -0.66 -10.42
N GLY A 20 9.69 -0.53 -9.34
CA GLY A 20 11.13 -0.66 -9.34
C GLY A 20 11.61 -2.05 -9.78
N ASP A 21 12.69 -2.03 -10.56
CA ASP A 21 13.44 -3.22 -10.96
C ASP A 21 13.82 -3.98 -9.68
N GLN A 22 13.33 -5.22 -9.51
CA GLN A 22 13.49 -6.07 -8.32
C GLN A 22 14.97 -6.36 -7.92
N THR A 23 15.93 -5.70 -8.55
CA THR A 23 17.37 -5.89 -8.42
C THR A 23 17.99 -5.13 -7.23
N GLU A 24 17.36 -4.06 -6.71
CA GLU A 24 17.91 -3.28 -5.58
C GLU A 24 16.94 -3.09 -4.40
N GLU A 25 15.67 -3.49 -4.54
CA GLU A 25 14.64 -3.21 -3.54
C GLU A 25 14.55 -4.31 -2.48
N THR A 26 15.15 -4.04 -1.33
CA THR A 26 15.13 -5.00 -0.22
C THR A 26 13.76 -5.05 0.46
N PRO A 27 13.36 -6.20 1.05
CA PRO A 27 12.16 -6.30 1.89
C PRO A 27 12.08 -5.23 3.00
N GLN A 28 13.24 -4.69 3.39
CA GLN A 28 13.35 -3.63 4.40
C GLN A 28 12.84 -2.26 3.89
N SER A 29 12.97 -1.97 2.59
CA SER A 29 12.40 -0.77 1.97
C SER A 29 10.88 -0.82 1.98
N GLY A 30 10.28 -1.98 1.67
CA GLY A 30 8.84 -2.19 1.73
C GLY A 30 8.28 -2.03 3.15
N LEU A 31 8.94 -2.59 4.16
CA LEU A 31 8.54 -2.42 5.56
C LEU A 31 8.57 -0.95 6.02
N GLY A 32 9.56 -0.18 5.58
CA GLY A 32 9.68 1.25 5.88
C GLY A 32 8.53 2.08 5.31
N ILE A 33 8.06 1.77 4.09
CA ILE A 33 6.91 2.44 3.49
C ILE A 33 5.60 2.06 4.21
N LEU A 34 5.42 0.79 4.59
CA LEU A 34 4.25 0.36 5.35
C LEU A 34 4.14 1.09 6.70
N ASP A 35 5.28 1.31 7.38
CA ASP A 35 5.33 2.09 8.62
C ASP A 35 4.90 3.55 8.43
N GLN A 36 5.28 4.19 7.32
CA GLN A 36 4.87 5.56 7.01
C GLN A 36 3.37 5.66 6.71
N TRP A 37 2.83 4.71 5.93
CA TRP A 37 1.40 4.64 5.66
C TRP A 37 0.57 4.42 6.92
N LEU A 38 0.96 3.49 7.78
CA LEU A 38 0.29 3.25 9.06
C LEU A 38 0.25 4.51 9.93
N LYS A 39 1.37 5.24 10.03
CA LYS A 39 1.43 6.49 10.77
C LYS A 39 0.49 7.55 10.21
N GLN A 40 0.37 7.64 8.89
CA GLN A 40 -0.50 8.62 8.24
C GLN A 40 -1.98 8.25 8.38
N LEU A 41 -2.31 7.00 8.10
CA LEU A 41 -3.69 6.50 8.11
C LEU A 41 -4.26 6.42 9.53
N HIS A 42 -3.44 6.20 10.56
CA HIS A 42 -3.89 6.35 11.96
C HIS A 42 -4.35 7.78 12.32
N GLN A 43 -4.03 8.79 11.51
CA GLN A 43 -4.54 10.16 11.70
C GLN A 43 -5.89 10.39 11.01
N ALA A 44 -6.36 9.44 10.19
CA ALA A 44 -7.62 9.53 9.46
C ALA A 44 -8.70 8.68 10.13
N ASP A 45 -9.82 9.30 10.51
CA ASP A 45 -10.94 8.63 11.20
C ASP A 45 -11.59 7.49 10.39
N ASN A 46 -11.41 7.47 9.05
CA ASN A 46 -12.03 6.52 8.13
C ASN A 46 -11.05 5.50 7.51
N ALA A 47 -9.85 5.34 8.07
CA ALA A 47 -8.81 4.47 7.51
C ALA A 47 -8.57 3.17 8.28
N GLY A 48 -9.43 2.84 9.26
CA GLY A 48 -9.25 1.69 10.16
C GLY A 48 -9.08 0.34 9.45
N ASP A 49 -9.84 0.12 8.38
CA ASP A 49 -9.76 -1.11 7.58
C ASP A 49 -8.41 -1.21 6.84
N ILE A 50 -7.97 -0.13 6.20
CA ILE A 50 -6.66 -0.08 5.52
C ILE A 50 -5.53 -0.29 6.51
N THR A 51 -5.57 0.37 7.68
CA THR A 51 -4.52 0.21 8.69
C THR A 51 -4.43 -1.22 9.18
N THR A 52 -5.57 -1.89 9.37
CA THR A 52 -5.61 -3.30 9.80
C THR A 52 -4.95 -4.20 8.77
N THR A 53 -5.30 -4.04 7.49
CA THR A 53 -4.73 -4.88 6.43
C THR A 53 -3.25 -4.56 6.19
N LEU A 54 -2.81 -3.30 6.31
CA LEU A 54 -1.39 -2.93 6.28
C LEU A 54 -0.58 -3.59 7.40
N GLU A 55 -1.12 -3.68 8.62
CA GLU A 55 -0.47 -4.38 9.73
C GLU A 55 -0.33 -5.88 9.46
N GLN A 56 -1.33 -6.49 8.82
CA GLN A 56 -1.27 -7.89 8.40
C GLN A 56 -0.19 -8.12 7.33
N VAL A 57 -0.14 -7.28 6.29
CA VAL A 57 0.91 -7.33 5.26
C VAL A 57 2.29 -7.20 5.91
N LYS A 58 2.46 -6.22 6.80
CA LYS A 58 3.72 -6.00 7.53
C LYS A 58 4.11 -7.21 8.36
N THR A 59 3.15 -7.84 9.04
CA THR A 59 3.38 -9.07 9.82
C THR A 59 3.83 -10.22 8.92
N GLN A 60 3.16 -10.38 7.77
CA GLN A 60 3.49 -11.43 6.80
C GLN A 60 4.89 -11.25 6.21
N LEU A 61 5.31 -10.01 5.92
CA LEU A 61 6.65 -9.67 5.43
C LEU A 61 7.75 -9.81 6.48
N LYS A 62 7.40 -9.71 7.77
CA LYS A 62 8.33 -9.95 8.90
C LYS A 62 8.45 -11.42 9.28
N SER A 63 7.57 -12.28 8.76
CA SER A 63 7.62 -13.71 9.01
C SER A 63 8.86 -14.34 8.38
N ASP A 64 9.51 -15.27 9.08
CA ASP A 64 10.62 -16.08 8.53
C ASP A 64 10.19 -16.89 7.29
N GLN A 65 8.89 -17.17 7.15
CA GLN A 65 8.31 -17.81 5.99
C GLN A 65 7.15 -16.96 5.45
N ILE A 66 7.40 -16.31 4.31
CA ILE A 66 6.38 -15.53 3.61
C ILE A 66 5.44 -16.48 2.88
N ASN A 67 4.15 -16.43 3.22
CA ASN A 67 3.09 -17.11 2.51
C ASN A 67 2.62 -16.23 1.36
N ASN A 68 3.12 -16.48 0.15
CA ASN A 68 2.80 -15.67 -1.03
C ASN A 68 1.30 -15.66 -1.39
N ALA A 69 0.58 -16.76 -1.12
CA ALA A 69 -0.86 -16.81 -1.38
C ALA A 69 -1.64 -15.88 -0.43
N GLU A 70 -1.31 -15.92 0.85
CA GLU A 70 -1.90 -15.04 1.87
C GLU A 70 -1.49 -13.58 1.65
N LEU A 71 -0.20 -13.33 1.36
CA LEU A 71 0.29 -12.00 1.01
C LEU A 71 -0.43 -11.45 -0.22
N GLY A 72 -0.65 -12.26 -1.26
CA GLY A 72 -1.42 -11.89 -2.44
C GLY A 72 -2.85 -11.48 -2.09
N GLN A 73 -3.54 -12.25 -1.24
CA GLN A 73 -4.90 -11.91 -0.79
C GLN A 73 -4.93 -10.60 0.02
N LEU A 74 -3.95 -10.39 0.90
CA LEU A 74 -3.83 -9.16 1.67
C LEU A 74 -3.61 -7.95 0.76
N LEU A 75 -2.77 -8.08 -0.28
CA LEU A 75 -2.51 -7.01 -1.25
C LEU A 75 -3.73 -6.69 -2.13
N ASP A 76 -4.51 -7.69 -2.53
CA ASP A 76 -5.77 -7.47 -3.27
C ASP A 76 -6.82 -6.77 -2.39
N THR A 77 -6.90 -7.16 -1.12
CA THR A 77 -7.75 -6.51 -0.12
C THR A 77 -7.34 -5.04 0.05
N LEU A 78 -6.03 -4.78 0.17
CA LEU A 78 -5.47 -3.43 0.31
C LEU A 78 -5.80 -2.55 -0.89
N ALA A 79 -5.69 -3.10 -2.10
CA ALA A 79 -6.04 -2.39 -3.32
C ALA A 79 -7.51 -1.96 -3.32
N THR A 80 -8.40 -2.87 -2.94
CA THR A 80 -9.84 -2.57 -2.87
C THR A 80 -10.14 -1.48 -1.84
N GLN A 81 -9.60 -1.59 -0.63
CA GLN A 81 -9.78 -0.59 0.41
C GLN A 81 -9.18 0.77 0.02
N THR A 82 -8.06 0.80 -0.72
CA THR A 82 -7.43 2.03 -1.22
C THR A 82 -8.36 2.79 -2.18
N VAL A 83 -9.08 2.08 -3.06
CA VAL A 83 -10.09 2.68 -3.94
C VAL A 83 -11.27 3.23 -3.14
N GLU A 84 -11.75 2.48 -2.15
CA GLU A 84 -12.84 2.93 -1.28
C GLU A 84 -12.45 4.18 -0.50
N PHE A 85 -11.25 4.21 0.07
CA PHE A 85 -10.72 5.37 0.79
C PHE A 85 -10.53 6.60 -0.12
N SER A 86 -10.04 6.41 -1.34
CA SER A 86 -9.97 7.47 -2.36
C SER A 86 -11.36 8.06 -2.66
N THR A 87 -12.38 7.20 -2.74
CA THR A 87 -13.78 7.62 -2.95
C THR A 87 -14.31 8.41 -1.75
N LEU A 88 -13.96 8.01 -0.53
CA LEU A 88 -14.37 8.68 0.71
C LEU A 88 -13.70 10.04 0.92
N MET A 89 -12.45 10.20 0.49
CA MET A 89 -11.72 11.48 0.55
C MET A 89 -12.26 12.54 -0.44
N GLY A 90 -13.11 12.13 -1.39
CA GLY A 90 -13.59 12.98 -2.47
C GLY A 90 -12.65 12.95 -3.66
N ALA A 91 -13.20 12.81 -4.86
CA ALA A 91 -12.46 12.61 -6.11
C ALA A 91 -11.71 13.86 -6.63
N GLU A 92 -11.49 14.88 -5.80
CA GLU A 92 -10.96 16.17 -6.21
C GLU A 92 -9.45 16.24 -5.96
N GLY A 93 -8.68 15.98 -7.02
CA GLY A 93 -7.27 16.34 -7.10
C GLY A 93 -6.31 15.19 -7.42
N ASP A 94 -5.01 15.51 -7.39
CA ASP A 94 -3.89 14.64 -7.75
C ASP A 94 -3.82 13.37 -6.88
N ILE A 95 -4.26 13.46 -5.62
CA ILE A 95 -4.23 12.37 -4.65
C ILE A 95 -5.15 11.21 -5.07
N SER A 96 -6.35 11.48 -5.57
CA SER A 96 -7.29 10.41 -5.94
C SER A 96 -6.77 9.58 -7.10
N SER A 97 -6.16 10.21 -8.11
CA SER A 97 -5.52 9.52 -9.23
C SER A 97 -4.31 8.69 -8.81
N ARG A 98 -3.52 9.19 -7.84
CA ARG A 98 -2.38 8.45 -7.29
C ARG A 98 -2.80 7.25 -6.45
N LEU A 99 -3.86 7.38 -5.65
CA LEU A 99 -4.44 6.27 -4.90
C LEU A 99 -5.01 5.19 -5.84
N ASP A 100 -5.61 5.60 -6.96
CA ASP A 100 -6.06 4.68 -8.01
C ASP A 100 -4.88 3.92 -8.64
N GLY A 101 -3.82 4.64 -9.02
CA GLY A 101 -2.57 4.03 -9.50
C GLY A 101 -1.95 3.04 -8.51
N LEU A 102 -1.90 3.40 -7.22
CA LEU A 102 -1.43 2.52 -6.16
C LEU A 102 -2.28 1.25 -6.06
N SER A 103 -3.62 1.38 -6.12
CA SER A 103 -4.51 0.22 -6.09
C SER A 103 -4.27 -0.74 -7.27
N ALA A 104 -3.99 -0.21 -8.46
CA ALA A 104 -3.69 -1.00 -9.64
C ALA A 104 -2.34 -1.73 -9.50
N ALA A 105 -1.33 -1.06 -8.97
CA ALA A 105 -0.02 -1.65 -8.70
C ALA A 105 -0.11 -2.78 -7.67
N LEU A 106 -0.86 -2.59 -6.57
CA LEU A 106 -1.11 -3.60 -5.54
C LEU A 106 -1.81 -4.85 -6.11
N ARG A 107 -2.83 -4.66 -6.96
CA ARG A 107 -3.49 -5.77 -7.68
C ARG A 107 -2.54 -6.51 -8.62
N THR A 108 -1.67 -5.77 -9.29
CA THR A 108 -0.68 -6.36 -10.19
C THR A 108 0.33 -7.22 -9.42
N LEU A 109 0.79 -6.75 -8.26
CA LEU A 109 1.66 -7.53 -7.37
C LEU A 109 0.93 -8.75 -6.78
N SER A 110 -0.32 -8.59 -6.37
CA SER A 110 -1.16 -9.71 -5.89
C SER A 110 -1.31 -10.80 -6.94
N GLY A 111 -1.57 -10.42 -8.19
CA GLY A 111 -1.68 -11.36 -9.31
C GLY A 111 -0.38 -12.11 -9.59
N GLN A 112 0.77 -11.44 -9.49
CA GLN A 112 2.09 -12.07 -9.63
C GLN A 112 2.37 -13.09 -8.52
N LEU A 113 2.02 -12.77 -7.27
CA LEU A 113 2.21 -13.67 -6.14
C LEU A 113 1.26 -14.87 -6.15
N SER A 114 0.07 -14.68 -6.72
CA SER A 114 -0.95 -15.74 -6.83
C SER A 114 -0.72 -16.68 -8.00
N ASN A 115 0.04 -16.25 -9.02
CA ASN A 115 0.36 -17.03 -10.21
C ASN A 115 1.89 -17.17 -10.40
N PRO A 116 2.57 -17.93 -9.54
CA PRO A 116 4.01 -18.16 -9.59
C PRO A 116 4.46 -19.00 -10.80
#